data_AF-A0AAD4X6A8-F1
#
_entry.id   AF-A0AAD4X6A8-F1
#
_cell.length_a   1.000
_cell.length_b   1.000
_cell.length_c   1.000
_cell.angle_alpha   90.00
_cell.angle_beta   90.00
_cell.angle_gamma   90.00
#
_symmetry.space_group_name_H-M   'P 1'
#
loop_
_entity.id
_entity.type
_entity.pdbx_description
1 polymer ?
#
loop_
_entity_poly.entity_id
_entity_poly.type
_entity_poly.pdbx_seq_one_letter_code
_entity_poly.pdbx_strand_id
1 'polypeptide(L)'
;MIFYARKPFEDLKILEEFETVLVGLDIENRRIYLNASYKKLRAKIRLLQMKTEMSDFLIKSPDALPEDIKNWMLQKLQSDDDDKRLQGVKREKRNALAKLQRLGVDISQYHDSDQYPKFVNDLLTQATIDQYMLLEKDVTRTSDKMVQLLEDVHPILVYLDDVRRHTEIMKRALYV
;
A
#
# COMPACT_ATOMS: atom_id res chain seq x y z
N MET A 1 -46.30 14.62 -33.36
CA MET A 1 -45.83 15.17 -32.08
C MET A 1 -45.32 14.01 -31.23
N ILE A 2 -44.12 14.14 -30.65
CA ILE A 2 -43.56 13.36 -29.52
C ILE A 2 -43.26 11.86 -29.76
N PHE A 3 -42.08 11.56 -30.30
CA PHE A 3 -41.44 10.23 -30.12
C PHE A 3 -39.91 10.27 -29.88
N TYR A 4 -39.26 11.44 -29.91
CA TYR A 4 -37.80 11.54 -29.80
C TYR A 4 -37.26 11.78 -28.39
N ALA A 5 -38.09 12.16 -27.41
CA ALA A 5 -37.63 12.43 -26.05
C ALA A 5 -37.43 11.15 -25.20
N ARG A 6 -38.01 10.00 -25.58
CA ARG A 6 -37.93 8.77 -24.77
C ARG A 6 -36.52 8.18 -24.71
N LYS A 7 -35.80 8.17 -25.85
CA LYS A 7 -34.45 7.60 -25.94
C LYS A 7 -33.42 8.34 -25.06
N PRO A 8 -33.33 9.69 -25.09
CA PRO A 8 -32.40 10.41 -24.23
C PRO A 8 -32.60 10.19 -22.72
N PHE A 9 -33.84 10.07 -22.24
CA PHE A 9 -34.10 9.77 -20.83
C PHE A 9 -33.77 8.31 -20.47
N GLU A 10 -33.97 7.36 -21.40
CA GLU A 10 -33.55 5.97 -21.25
C GLU A 10 -32.01 5.86 -21.24
N ASP A 11 -31.31 6.57 -22.13
CA ASP A 11 -29.85 6.62 -22.19
C ASP A 11 -29.26 7.25 -20.92
N LEU A 12 -29.87 8.34 -20.41
CA LEU A 12 -29.47 8.95 -19.15
C LEU A 12 -29.61 7.96 -17.98
N LYS A 13 -30.71 7.23 -17.92
CA LYS A 13 -30.92 6.22 -16.86
C LYS A 13 -29.87 5.11 -16.92
N ILE A 14 -29.53 4.64 -18.13
CA ILE A 14 -28.47 3.65 -18.34
C ILE A 14 -27.11 4.19 -17.84
N LEU A 15 -26.78 5.45 -18.16
CA LEU A 15 -25.54 6.08 -17.70
C LEU A 15 -25.48 6.24 -16.17
N GLU A 16 -26.59 6.61 -15.52
CA GLU A 16 -26.68 6.72 -14.06
C GLU A 16 -26.54 5.35 -13.36
N GLU A 17 -27.16 4.31 -13.92
CA GLU A 17 -26.98 2.94 -13.44
C GLU A 17 -25.52 2.48 -13.59
N PHE A 18 -24.90 2.78 -14.74
CA PHE A 18 -23.51 2.43 -15.01
C PHE A 18 -22.53 3.20 -14.13
N GLU A 19 -22.77 4.49 -13.87
CA GLU A 19 -22.00 5.30 -12.92
C GLU A 19 -22.03 4.67 -11.52
N THR A 20 -23.21 4.25 -11.07
CA THR A 20 -23.37 3.60 -9.75
C THR A 20 -22.50 2.34 -9.64
N VAL A 21 -22.47 1.51 -10.69
CA VAL A 21 -21.60 0.32 -10.75
C VAL A 21 -20.12 0.71 -10.70
N LEU A 22 -19.70 1.70 -11.50
CA LEU A 22 -18.30 2.15 -11.54
C LEU A 22 -17.85 2.78 -10.21
N VAL A 23 -18.72 3.51 -9.51
CA VAL A 23 -18.45 4.03 -8.17
C VAL A 23 -18.25 2.90 -7.17
N GLY A 24 -19.07 1.85 -7.23
CA GLY A 24 -18.90 0.65 -6.42
C GLY A 24 -17.55 -0.03 -6.66
N LEU A 25 -17.15 -0.18 -7.92
CA LEU A 25 -15.86 -0.74 -8.31
C LEU A 25 -14.68 0.12 -7.86
N ASP A 26 -14.76 1.46 -7.97
CA ASP A 26 -13.71 2.37 -7.47
C ASP A 26 -13.54 2.24 -5.95
N ILE A 27 -14.64 2.19 -5.19
CA ILE A 27 -14.58 2.00 -3.74
C ILE A 27 -13.88 0.68 -3.38
N GLU A 28 -14.25 -0.42 -4.03
CA GLU A 28 -13.66 -1.73 -3.75
C GLU A 28 -12.18 -1.78 -4.16
N ASN A 29 -11.84 -1.23 -5.33
CA ASN A 29 -10.45 -1.12 -5.77
C ASN A 29 -9.59 -0.30 -4.80
N ARG A 30 -10.11 0.82 -4.29
CA ARG A 30 -9.43 1.62 -3.26
C ARG A 30 -9.21 0.83 -1.99
N ARG A 31 -10.18 0.01 -1.56
CA ARG A 31 -10.01 -0.87 -0.38
C ARG A 31 -8.91 -1.90 -0.62
N ILE A 32 -8.92 -2.58 -1.76
CA ILE A 32 -7.89 -3.56 -2.15
C ILE A 32 -6.50 -2.91 -2.15
N TYR A 33 -6.37 -1.77 -2.83
CA TYR A 33 -5.12 -1.03 -2.91
C TYR A 33 -4.62 -0.60 -1.54
N LEU A 34 -5.48 -0.01 -0.69
CA LEU A 34 -5.08 0.45 0.63
C LEU A 34 -4.71 -0.70 1.57
N ASN A 35 -5.37 -1.86 1.44
CA ASN A 35 -5.00 -3.06 2.19
C ASN A 35 -3.63 -3.60 1.75
N ALA A 36 -3.37 -3.65 0.44
CA ALA A 36 -2.05 -4.00 -0.09
C ALA A 36 -0.96 -3.01 0.38
N SER A 37 -1.30 -1.70 0.37
CA SER A 37 -0.43 -0.63 0.86
C SER A 37 -0.10 -0.80 2.33
N TYR A 38 -1.10 -1.06 3.17
CA TYR A 38 -0.88 -1.38 4.58
C TYR A 38 0.10 -2.54 4.76
N LYS A 39 -0.09 -3.67 4.05
CA LYS A 39 0.78 -4.85 4.15
C LYS A 39 2.22 -4.54 3.74
N LYS A 40 2.43 -3.79 2.66
CA LYS A 40 3.76 -3.31 2.24
C LYS A 40 4.40 -2.44 3.32
N LEU A 41 3.67 -1.45 3.83
CA LEU A 41 4.18 -0.51 4.84
C LEU A 41 4.54 -1.24 6.14
N ARG A 42 3.75 -2.23 6.55
CA ARG A 42 4.05 -3.12 7.67
C ARG A 42 5.35 -3.90 7.46
N ALA A 43 5.52 -4.55 6.31
CA ALA A 43 6.75 -5.27 5.98
C ALA A 43 7.97 -4.33 5.97
N LYS A 44 7.80 -3.12 5.44
CA LYS A 44 8.85 -2.10 5.38
C LYS A 44 9.25 -1.58 6.77
N ILE A 45 8.28 -1.39 7.68
CA ILE A 45 8.57 -1.03 9.09
C ILE A 45 9.42 -2.11 9.74
N ARG A 46 9.04 -3.39 9.59
CA ARG A 46 9.78 -4.53 10.14
C ARG A 46 11.20 -4.61 9.59
N LEU A 47 11.35 -4.45 8.28
CA LEU A 47 12.65 -4.45 7.62
C LEU A 47 13.55 -3.33 8.17
N LEU A 48 13.03 -2.10 8.27
CA LEU A 48 13.78 -0.96 8.80
C LEU A 48 14.16 -1.15 10.27
N GLN A 49 13.26 -1.65 11.11
CA GLN A 49 13.57 -1.93 12.52
C GLN A 49 14.64 -3.02 12.65
N MET A 50 14.51 -4.12 11.92
CA MET A 50 15.50 -5.19 11.92
C MET A 50 16.85 -4.71 11.39
N LYS A 51 16.84 -3.87 10.37
CA LYS A 51 18.03 -3.25 9.79
C LYS A 51 18.79 -2.41 10.82
N THR A 52 18.10 -1.53 11.55
CA THR A 52 18.68 -0.72 12.62
C THR A 52 19.27 -1.60 13.73
N GLU A 53 18.50 -2.57 14.23
CA GLU A 53 18.94 -3.46 15.31
C GLU A 53 20.13 -4.33 14.90
N MET A 54 20.17 -4.85 13.66
CA MET A 54 21.31 -5.62 13.13
C MET A 54 22.55 -4.75 12.96
N SER A 55 22.38 -3.50 12.48
CA SER A 55 23.50 -2.56 12.32
C SER A 55 24.12 -2.22 13.68
N ASP A 56 23.28 -1.87 14.66
CA ASP A 56 23.71 -1.57 16.02
C ASP A 56 24.44 -2.75 16.65
N PHE A 57 23.95 -3.97 16.43
CA PHE A 57 24.60 -5.19 16.92
C PHE A 57 25.98 -5.40 16.29
N LEU A 58 26.12 -5.29 14.96
CA LEU A 58 27.38 -5.51 14.26
C LEU A 58 28.45 -4.45 14.60
N ILE A 59 28.01 -3.23 14.95
CA ILE A 59 28.91 -2.18 15.44
C ILE A 59 29.39 -2.49 16.87
N LYS A 60 28.50 -2.96 17.74
CA LYS A 60 28.80 -3.23 19.16
C LYS A 60 29.54 -4.55 19.38
N SER A 61 29.37 -5.53 18.49
CA SER A 61 29.94 -6.87 18.58
C SER A 61 30.84 -7.15 17.37
N PRO A 62 32.06 -6.58 17.33
CA PRO A 62 32.93 -6.64 16.16
C PRO A 62 33.36 -8.06 15.77
N ASP A 63 33.37 -9.00 16.70
CA ASP A 63 33.77 -10.40 16.50
C ASP A 63 32.58 -11.35 16.24
N ALA A 64 31.36 -10.81 16.07
CA ALA A 64 30.15 -11.64 15.95
C ALA A 64 30.04 -12.41 14.61
N LEU A 65 30.77 -11.99 13.59
CA LEU A 65 30.78 -12.61 12.27
C LEU A 65 32.18 -12.56 11.64
N PRO A 66 32.48 -13.48 10.71
CA PRO A 66 33.60 -13.32 9.79
C PRO A 66 33.59 -11.94 9.12
N GLU A 67 34.78 -11.34 8.99
CA GLU A 67 34.96 -9.94 8.58
C GLU A 67 34.41 -9.64 7.18
N ASP A 68 34.46 -10.62 6.26
CA ASP A 68 33.87 -10.53 4.93
C ASP A 68 32.33 -10.45 4.96
N ILE A 69 31.69 -11.31 5.74
CA ILE A 69 30.23 -11.32 5.93
C ILE A 69 29.77 -10.05 6.64
N LYS A 70 30.51 -9.64 7.68
CA LYS A 70 30.24 -8.41 8.43
C LYS A 70 30.32 -7.17 7.54
N ASN A 71 31.35 -7.04 6.71
CA ASN A 71 31.50 -5.89 5.81
C ASN A 71 30.41 -5.87 4.73
N TRP A 72 30.07 -7.02 4.16
CA TRP A 72 28.93 -7.14 3.23
C TRP A 72 27.61 -6.72 3.91
N MET A 73 27.37 -7.18 5.13
CA MET A 73 26.20 -6.81 5.90
C MET A 73 26.17 -5.31 6.22
N LEU A 74 27.26 -4.74 6.74
CA LEU A 74 27.33 -3.31 7.04
C LEU A 74 27.08 -2.45 5.79
N GLN A 75 27.61 -2.85 4.62
CA GLN A 75 27.31 -2.17 3.36
C GLN A 75 25.82 -2.23 2.99
N LYS A 76 25.18 -3.39 3.17
CA LYS A 76 23.72 -3.54 2.98
C LYS A 76 22.91 -2.73 4.00
N LEU A 77 23.42 -2.61 5.22
CA LEU A 77 22.73 -1.97 6.32
C LEU A 77 22.95 -0.44 6.34
N GLN A 78 23.96 0.08 5.64
CA GLN A 78 24.20 1.51 5.51
C GLN A 78 23.00 2.26 4.92
N SER A 79 22.60 3.34 5.59
CA SER A 79 21.62 4.31 5.08
C SER A 79 21.67 5.54 5.96
N ASP A 80 21.77 6.70 5.32
CA ASP A 80 22.05 7.96 5.99
C ASP A 80 20.88 8.53 6.82
N ASP A 81 19.68 7.93 6.77
CA ASP A 81 18.50 8.45 7.47
C ASP A 81 17.37 7.42 7.74
N ASP A 82 17.71 6.28 8.36
CA ASP A 82 16.71 5.21 8.59
C ASP A 82 15.61 5.60 9.61
N ASP A 83 15.89 6.50 10.55
CA ASP A 83 14.90 6.97 11.53
C ASP A 83 13.81 7.84 10.91
N LYS A 84 14.19 8.83 10.09
CA LYS A 84 13.19 9.67 9.39
C LYS A 84 12.42 8.85 8.38
N ARG A 85 13.08 7.90 7.70
CA ARG A 85 12.40 6.93 6.81
C ARG A 85 11.39 6.09 7.60
N LEU A 86 11.77 5.55 8.75
CA LEU A 86 10.88 4.75 9.60
C LEU A 86 9.66 5.56 10.05
N GLN A 87 9.86 6.82 10.49
CA GLN A 87 8.76 7.71 10.87
C GLN A 87 7.85 8.03 9.68
N GLY A 88 8.42 8.26 8.50
CA GLY A 88 7.68 8.45 7.26
C GLY A 88 6.77 7.27 6.94
N VAL A 89 7.32 6.04 6.98
CA VAL A 89 6.56 4.81 6.71
C VAL A 89 5.49 4.57 7.79
N LYS A 90 5.79 4.83 9.07
CA LYS A 90 4.79 4.75 10.16
C LYS A 90 3.64 5.74 9.97
N ARG A 91 3.92 6.94 9.48
CA ARG A 91 2.90 7.95 9.14
C ARG A 91 2.05 7.47 7.96
N GLU A 92 2.68 6.97 6.90
CA GLU A 92 1.96 6.41 5.75
C GLU A 92 1.05 5.23 6.14
N LYS A 93 1.52 4.35 7.03
CA LYS A 93 0.70 3.22 7.54
C LYS A 93 -0.56 3.73 8.24
N ARG A 94 -0.42 4.73 9.12
CA ARG A 94 -1.55 5.39 9.80
C ARG A 94 -2.51 6.04 8.81
N ASN A 95 -1.98 6.71 7.79
CA ASN A 95 -2.79 7.32 6.74
C ASN A 95 -3.57 6.27 5.93
N ALA A 96 -2.97 5.13 5.61
CA ALA A 96 -3.64 4.03 4.93
C ALA A 96 -4.80 3.46 5.76
N LEU A 97 -4.58 3.25 7.06
CA LEU A 97 -5.63 2.82 7.99
C LEU A 97 -6.78 3.84 8.09
N ALA A 98 -6.46 5.12 8.22
CA ALA A 98 -7.49 6.16 8.27
C ALA A 98 -8.33 6.21 6.98
N LYS A 99 -7.70 5.99 5.82
CA LYS A 99 -8.42 5.89 4.54
C LYS A 99 -9.30 4.63 4.46
N LEU A 100 -8.81 3.48 4.92
CA LEU A 100 -9.59 2.24 5.01
C LEU A 100 -10.83 2.43 5.90
N GLN A 101 -10.65 3.05 7.07
CA GLN A 101 -11.75 3.35 7.98
C GLN A 101 -12.81 4.25 7.34
N ARG A 102 -12.40 5.30 6.59
CA ARG A 102 -13.32 6.17 5.84
C ARG A 102 -14.08 5.44 4.73
N LEU A 103 -13.53 4.34 4.21
CA LEU A 103 -14.20 3.46 3.25
C LEU A 103 -15.06 2.39 3.94
N GLY A 104 -15.28 2.48 5.26
CA GLY A 104 -16.13 1.55 6.02
C GLY A 104 -15.48 0.19 6.30
N VAL A 105 -14.15 0.08 6.17
CA VAL A 105 -13.43 -1.15 6.54
C VAL A 105 -13.24 -1.18 8.06
N ASP A 106 -13.57 -2.30 8.68
CA ASP A 106 -13.25 -2.53 10.09
C ASP A 106 -11.72 -2.58 10.27
N ILE A 107 -11.20 -1.62 11.05
CA ILE A 107 -9.77 -1.50 11.31
C ILE A 107 -9.29 -2.35 12.50
N SER A 108 -10.19 -2.97 13.26
CA SER A 108 -9.84 -3.81 14.41
C SER A 108 -8.95 -5.02 14.02
N GLN A 109 -9.15 -5.54 12.80
CA GLN A 109 -8.33 -6.62 12.24
C GLN A 109 -6.87 -6.23 11.95
N TYR A 110 -6.51 -4.95 12.03
CA TYR A 110 -5.16 -4.44 11.78
C TYR A 110 -4.36 -4.21 13.07
N HIS A 111 -4.77 -4.84 14.17
CA HIS A 111 -4.03 -4.85 15.43
C HIS A 111 -2.70 -5.60 15.29
N ASP A 112 -1.64 -4.83 15.10
CA ASP A 112 -0.27 -5.33 15.10
C ASP A 112 0.55 -4.57 16.12
N SER A 113 1.33 -5.30 16.92
CA SER A 113 2.42 -4.69 17.67
C SER A 113 3.50 -4.26 16.66
N ASP A 114 3.84 -2.98 16.68
CA ASP A 114 5.02 -2.45 15.97
C ASP A 114 6.33 -2.81 16.71
N GLN A 115 6.27 -3.73 17.68
CA GLN A 115 7.42 -4.21 18.42
C GLN A 115 8.05 -5.38 17.67
N TYR A 116 9.20 -5.12 17.08
CA TYR A 116 10.10 -6.16 16.64
C TYR A 116 10.90 -6.67 17.84
N PRO A 117 11.17 -7.99 17.94
CA PRO A 117 12.07 -8.50 18.97
C PRO A 117 13.41 -7.78 18.88
N LYS A 118 13.85 -7.18 19.98
CA LYS A 118 15.22 -6.69 20.10
C LYS A 118 16.17 -7.89 20.12
N PHE A 119 17.38 -7.74 19.58
CA PHE A 119 18.41 -8.76 19.77
C PHE A 119 18.89 -8.67 21.23
N VAL A 120 18.37 -9.54 22.10
CA VAL A 120 18.65 -9.50 23.55
C VAL A 120 19.88 -10.34 23.92
N ASN A 121 20.31 -11.29 23.09
CA ASN A 121 21.35 -12.26 23.45
C ASN A 121 22.35 -12.46 22.29
N ASP A 122 23.39 -11.63 22.25
CA ASP A 122 24.79 -11.85 21.82
C ASP A 122 25.17 -12.68 20.58
N LEU A 123 24.25 -13.21 19.77
CA LEU A 123 24.60 -13.86 18.50
C LEU A 123 23.63 -13.50 17.38
N LEU A 124 24.19 -12.91 16.32
CA LEU A 124 23.55 -12.87 15.02
C LEU A 124 23.68 -14.26 14.39
N THR A 125 22.57 -15.00 14.31
CA THR A 125 22.57 -16.35 13.73
C THR A 125 22.30 -16.31 12.22
N GLN A 126 22.64 -17.37 11.49
CA GLN A 126 22.23 -17.53 10.09
C GLN A 126 20.71 -17.39 9.93
N ALA A 127 19.92 -17.91 10.89
CA ALA A 127 18.47 -17.77 10.88
C ALA A 127 18.02 -16.30 10.95
N THR A 128 18.76 -15.44 11.65
CA THR A 128 18.52 -14.00 11.71
C THR A 128 18.80 -13.34 10.36
N ILE A 129 19.89 -13.71 9.70
CA ILE A 129 20.23 -13.23 8.36
C ILE A 129 19.16 -13.68 7.35
N ASP A 130 18.71 -14.93 7.43
CA ASP A 130 17.67 -15.48 6.56
C ASP A 130 16.33 -14.76 6.76
N GLN A 131 15.97 -14.44 8.01
CA GLN A 131 14.78 -13.64 8.33
C GLN A 131 14.85 -12.24 7.71
N TYR A 132 16.01 -11.57 7.78
CA TYR A 132 16.21 -10.27 7.13
C TYR A 132 16.03 -10.38 5.61
N MET A 133 16.66 -11.37 4.98
CA MET A 133 16.55 -11.63 3.54
C MET A 133 15.11 -11.95 3.12
N LEU A 134 14.36 -12.66 3.97
CA LEU A 134 12.95 -12.96 3.74
C LEU A 134 12.10 -11.68 3.79
N LEU A 135 12.37 -10.76 4.73
CA LEU A 135 11.69 -9.47 4.80
C LEU A 135 11.99 -8.58 3.59
N GLU A 136 13.24 -8.55 3.11
CA GLU A 136 13.59 -7.83 1.87
C GLU A 136 12.78 -8.36 0.67
N LYS A 137 12.69 -9.69 0.53
CA LYS A 137 11.87 -10.34 -0.51
C LYS A 137 10.39 -10.01 -0.35
N ASP A 138 9.88 -9.99 0.87
CA ASP A 138 8.49 -9.66 1.15
C ASP A 138 8.16 -8.19 0.82
N VAL A 139 9.04 -7.25 1.14
CA VAL A 139 8.88 -5.83 0.76
C VAL A 139 8.90 -5.67 -0.76
N THR A 140 9.77 -6.40 -1.45
CA THR A 140 9.84 -6.38 -2.93
C THR A 140 8.55 -6.94 -3.52
N ARG A 141 8.16 -8.15 -3.13
CA ARG A 141 6.94 -8.83 -3.58
C ARG A 141 5.68 -8.01 -3.33
N THR A 142 5.56 -7.37 -2.17
CA THR A 142 4.40 -6.51 -1.86
C THR A 142 4.43 -5.18 -2.61
N SER A 143 5.62 -4.70 -3.01
CA SER A 143 5.76 -3.54 -3.89
C SER A 143 5.31 -3.86 -5.32
N ASP A 144 5.72 -4.99 -5.87
CA ASP A 144 5.35 -5.42 -7.24
C ASP A 144 3.83 -5.59 -7.36
N LYS A 145 3.21 -6.23 -6.35
CA LYS A 145 1.74 -6.34 -6.28
C LYS A 145 1.05 -4.99 -6.25
N MET A 146 1.64 -3.98 -5.59
CA MET A 146 1.06 -2.63 -5.58
C MET A 146 1.17 -1.94 -6.93
N VAL A 147 2.25 -2.18 -7.69
CA VAL A 147 2.37 -1.66 -9.06
C VAL A 147 1.30 -2.26 -9.96
N GLN A 148 1.14 -3.58 -9.92
CA GLN A 148 0.09 -4.28 -10.67
C GLN A 148 -1.32 -3.74 -10.35
N LEU A 149 -1.63 -3.57 -9.06
CA LEU A 149 -2.92 -2.99 -8.65
C LEU A 149 -3.13 -1.56 -9.18
N LEU A 150 -2.08 -0.76 -9.31
CA LEU A 150 -2.22 0.58 -9.90
C LEU A 150 -2.49 0.52 -11.40
N GLU A 151 -1.84 -0.40 -12.11
CA GLU A 151 -2.05 -0.64 -13.54
C GLU A 151 -3.48 -1.15 -13.81
N ASP A 152 -3.98 -2.08 -12.99
CA ASP A 152 -5.32 -2.67 -13.13
C ASP A 152 -6.46 -1.67 -12.80
N VAL A 153 -6.22 -0.73 -11.88
CA VAL A 153 -7.25 0.24 -11.45
C VAL A 153 -7.33 1.47 -12.36
N HIS A 154 -6.23 1.82 -13.05
CA HIS A 154 -6.18 3.01 -13.88
C HIS A 154 -7.30 3.09 -14.94
N PRO A 155 -7.63 2.02 -15.69
CA PRO A 155 -8.71 2.05 -16.67
C PRO A 155 -10.08 2.39 -16.08
N ILE A 156 -10.39 1.88 -14.88
CA ILE A 156 -11.70 2.09 -14.23
C ILE A 156 -11.91 3.56 -13.86
N LEU A 157 -10.85 4.26 -13.43
CA LEU A 157 -10.90 5.68 -13.12
C LEU A 157 -11.21 6.53 -14.37
N VAL A 158 -10.58 6.18 -15.50
CA VAL A 158 -10.83 6.86 -16.79
C VAL A 158 -12.28 6.68 -17.22
N TYR A 159 -12.80 5.46 -17.16
CA TYR A 159 -14.20 5.19 -17.52
C TYR A 159 -15.19 5.89 -16.59
N LEU A 160 -14.91 5.95 -15.28
CA LEU A 160 -15.78 6.65 -14.33
C LEU A 160 -15.86 8.15 -14.63
N ASP A 161 -14.73 8.78 -14.93
CA ASP A 161 -14.69 10.21 -15.28
C ASP A 161 -15.43 10.48 -16.61
N ASP A 162 -15.26 9.61 -17.60
CA ASP A 162 -15.97 9.72 -18.88
C ASP A 162 -17.48 9.55 -18.69
N VAL A 163 -17.94 8.55 -17.95
CA VAL A 163 -19.37 8.32 -17.71
C VAL A 163 -19.98 9.50 -16.96
N ARG A 164 -19.33 10.00 -15.89
CA ARG A 164 -19.77 11.20 -15.17
C ARG A 164 -19.92 12.41 -16.09
N ARG A 165 -18.94 12.63 -16.95
CA ARG A 165 -18.97 13.74 -17.90
C ARG A 165 -20.16 13.63 -18.85
N HIS A 166 -20.43 12.43 -19.38
CA HIS A 166 -21.58 12.21 -20.28
C HIS A 166 -22.92 12.35 -19.55
N THR A 167 -23.04 11.82 -18.32
CA THR A 167 -24.22 12.00 -17.46
C THR A 167 -24.52 13.48 -17.23
N GLU A 168 -23.51 14.28 -16.90
CA GLU A 168 -23.65 15.74 -16.68
C GLU A 168 -24.07 16.48 -17.95
N ILE A 169 -23.49 16.14 -19.11
CA ILE A 169 -23.87 16.75 -20.39
C ILE A 169 -25.33 16.42 -20.74
N MET A 170 -25.75 15.16 -20.57
CA MET A 170 -27.13 14.75 -20.85
C MET A 170 -28.13 15.39 -19.90
N LYS A 171 -27.81 15.49 -18.60
CA LYS A 171 -28.65 16.23 -17.63
C LYS A 171 -28.86 17.67 -18.08
N ARG A 172 -27.79 18.37 -18.45
CA ARG A 172 -27.89 19.76 -18.93
C ARG A 172 -28.70 19.86 -20.23
N ALA A 173 -28.61 18.89 -21.13
CA ALA A 173 -29.35 18.92 -22.38
C ALA A 173 -30.85 18.60 -22.23
N LEU A 174 -31.24 17.83 -21.21
CA LEU A 174 -32.63 17.36 -21.01
C LEU A 174 -33.46 18.22 -20.06
N TYR A 175 -32.81 19.02 -19.21
CA TYR A 175 -33.47 19.86 -18.20
C TYR A 175 -33.36 21.38 -18.49
N VAL A 176 -33.08 21.76 -19.74
CA VAL A 176 -33.20 23.14 -20.28
C VAL A 176 -34.51 23.26 -21.05
#